data_AF-A0A966W2N7-F1
#
_entry.id   AF-A0A966W2N7-F1
#
_cell.length_a   1.000
_cell.length_b   1.000
_cell.length_c   1.000
_cell.angle_alpha   90.00
_cell.angle_beta   90.00
_cell.angle_gamma   90.00
#
_symmetry.space_group_name_H-M   'P 1'
#
loop_
_entity.id
_entity.type
_entity.pdbx_description
1 polymer ?
#
loop_
_entity_poly.entity_id
_entity_poly.type
_entity_poly.pdbx_seq_one_letter_code
_entity_poly.pdbx_strand_id
1 'polypeptide(L)'
;FRDWARTRGLKPDDINPAAGGDWTKVSYDASPALRETNPRLYYFAHLYAYHYGIQELKARTDLIRKALPNADSGANFSPHHGSFYLGDAHQWITLFREGGMTMPWSEDYIFQVPVGSQQMNNLLLDLARAANRYNPERGSHFYVMPHDPGNRPESWRRLFYGALGHGMTVVNLFEFRPVQAAYTENYVNSPLMFHEVHRSFNELTTFEDIVQDGRPRWGKAALWYSTAGDVWLNHRPPFGPNKRALAVAVRHQQTPLDIVDEEDALRGTLAGYAALYVTDENVSQAASRVMADWVQKGGQLFATAGAGMLDEFNQPNTTLRQLLGVQPQALVVSTNPLVQFEKTDLPFTTPMDQITLKAGGTIPVLAAQG
;
A
#
# COMPACT_ATOMS: atom_id res chain seq x y z
N PHE A 1 -6.91 -24.28 -8.82
CA PHE A 1 -7.95 -23.65 -7.98
C PHE A 1 -8.48 -24.57 -6.89
N ARG A 2 -9.18 -25.68 -7.21
CA ARG A 2 -9.75 -26.59 -6.19
C ARG A 2 -8.70 -27.13 -5.21
N ASP A 3 -7.55 -27.54 -5.72
CA ASP A 3 -6.48 -28.08 -4.86
C ASP A 3 -5.90 -27.01 -3.95
N TRP A 4 -5.65 -25.81 -4.49
CA TRP A 4 -5.27 -24.62 -3.72
C TRP A 4 -6.26 -24.28 -2.59
N ALA A 5 -7.56 -24.42 -2.86
CA ALA A 5 -8.59 -24.20 -1.84
C ALA A 5 -8.54 -25.28 -0.74
N ARG A 6 -8.37 -26.54 -1.13
CA ARG A 6 -8.24 -27.67 -0.18
C ARG A 6 -7.01 -27.54 0.72
N THR A 7 -5.86 -27.09 0.18
CA THR A 7 -4.66 -26.89 1.01
C THR A 7 -4.84 -25.80 2.06
N ARG A 8 -5.84 -24.92 1.89
CA ARG A 8 -6.23 -23.86 2.84
C ARG A 8 -7.39 -24.28 3.74
N GLY A 9 -7.81 -25.55 3.70
CA GLY A 9 -8.89 -26.06 4.53
C GLY A 9 -10.28 -25.56 4.14
N LEU A 10 -10.42 -24.92 2.97
CA LEU A 10 -11.72 -24.45 2.49
C LEU A 10 -12.60 -25.62 2.07
N LYS A 11 -13.90 -25.48 2.32
CA LYS A 11 -14.96 -26.37 1.82
C LYS A 11 -15.57 -25.79 0.55
N PRO A 12 -16.24 -26.61 -0.29
CA PRO A 12 -16.94 -26.10 -1.47
C PRO A 12 -17.91 -24.96 -1.16
N ASP A 13 -18.65 -25.08 -0.06
CA ASP A 13 -19.67 -24.10 0.34
C ASP A 13 -19.07 -22.79 0.87
N ASP A 14 -17.81 -22.80 1.32
CA ASP A 14 -17.12 -21.57 1.70
C ASP A 14 -16.91 -20.67 0.46
N ILE A 15 -16.67 -21.29 -0.70
CA ILE A 15 -16.36 -20.64 -1.97
C ILE A 15 -17.62 -20.37 -2.79
N ASN A 16 -18.49 -21.37 -2.92
CA ASN A 16 -19.75 -21.27 -3.65
C ASN A 16 -20.85 -21.88 -2.79
N PRO A 17 -21.72 -21.08 -2.16
CA PRO A 17 -22.81 -21.58 -1.32
C PRO A 17 -23.77 -22.55 -2.03
N ALA A 18 -23.85 -22.49 -3.37
CA ALA A 18 -24.67 -23.41 -4.18
C ALA A 18 -23.97 -24.76 -4.46
N ALA A 19 -22.73 -24.96 -4.00
CA ALA A 19 -21.99 -26.20 -4.22
C ALA A 19 -22.60 -27.38 -3.47
N GLY A 20 -23.14 -27.19 -2.26
CA GLY A 20 -23.71 -28.25 -1.44
C GLY A 20 -22.70 -29.35 -1.11
N GLY A 21 -21.47 -28.97 -0.77
CA GLY A 21 -20.36 -29.89 -0.47
C GLY A 21 -19.71 -30.54 -1.69
N ASP A 22 -20.12 -30.19 -2.92
CA ASP A 22 -19.60 -30.80 -4.15
C ASP A 22 -18.51 -29.94 -4.81
N TRP A 23 -17.27 -30.43 -4.77
CA TRP A 23 -16.13 -29.78 -5.44
C TRP A 23 -16.27 -29.66 -6.95
N THR A 24 -17.07 -30.49 -7.61
CA THR A 24 -17.25 -30.42 -9.08
C THR A 24 -17.98 -29.15 -9.49
N LYS A 25 -18.77 -28.55 -8.58
CA LYS A 25 -19.49 -27.27 -8.76
C LYS A 25 -18.66 -26.02 -8.41
N VAL A 26 -17.40 -26.20 -8.02
CA VAL A 26 -16.47 -25.10 -7.78
C VAL A 26 -15.54 -24.99 -8.99
N SER A 27 -15.71 -24.00 -9.84
CA SER A 27 -14.79 -23.70 -10.95
C SER A 27 -14.11 -22.35 -10.73
N TYR A 28 -12.90 -22.18 -11.26
CA TYR A 28 -12.26 -20.87 -11.25
C TYR A 28 -13.06 -19.95 -12.17
N ASP A 29 -13.52 -18.83 -11.62
CA ASP A 29 -14.17 -17.76 -12.35
C ASP A 29 -13.94 -16.46 -11.57
N ALA A 30 -13.26 -15.50 -12.21
CA ALA A 30 -12.94 -14.19 -11.65
C ALA A 30 -13.75 -13.07 -12.34
N SER A 31 -14.83 -13.42 -13.05
CA SER A 31 -15.62 -12.46 -13.82
C SER A 31 -16.21 -11.37 -12.94
N PRO A 32 -16.22 -10.09 -13.38
CA PRO A 32 -16.77 -8.98 -12.60
C PRO A 32 -18.23 -9.15 -12.18
N ALA A 33 -19.04 -9.89 -12.95
CA ALA A 33 -20.45 -10.18 -12.62
C ALA A 33 -20.62 -10.97 -11.30
N LEU A 34 -19.58 -11.68 -10.85
CA LEU A 34 -19.62 -12.43 -9.60
C LEU A 34 -19.57 -11.54 -8.36
N ARG A 35 -19.16 -10.27 -8.49
CA ARG A 35 -19.18 -9.31 -7.37
C ARG A 35 -20.56 -9.24 -6.70
N GLU A 36 -21.61 -9.25 -7.51
CA GLU A 36 -23.00 -9.17 -7.04
C GLU A 36 -23.63 -10.56 -6.86
N THR A 37 -23.32 -11.49 -7.76
CA THR A 37 -24.04 -12.78 -7.83
C THR A 37 -23.41 -13.88 -6.98
N ASN A 38 -22.10 -13.84 -6.75
CA ASN A 38 -21.37 -14.79 -5.91
C ASN A 38 -20.04 -14.18 -5.39
N PRO A 39 -20.11 -13.23 -4.44
CA PRO A 39 -18.92 -12.50 -3.97
C PRO A 39 -17.86 -13.40 -3.32
N ARG A 40 -18.26 -14.56 -2.78
CA ARG A 40 -17.33 -15.56 -2.23
C ARG A 40 -16.46 -16.17 -3.32
N LEU A 41 -17.08 -16.61 -4.42
CA LEU A 41 -16.33 -17.15 -5.56
C LEU A 41 -15.43 -16.07 -6.17
N TYR A 42 -15.95 -14.85 -6.34
CA TYR A 42 -15.17 -13.71 -6.82
C TYR A 42 -13.91 -13.48 -5.95
N TYR A 43 -14.08 -13.44 -4.62
CA TYR A 43 -13.00 -13.23 -3.68
C TYR A 43 -11.93 -14.32 -3.75
N PHE A 44 -12.32 -15.59 -3.61
CA PHE A 44 -11.36 -16.70 -3.64
C PHE A 44 -10.72 -16.91 -5.01
N ALA A 45 -11.43 -16.60 -6.11
CA ALA A 45 -10.83 -16.65 -7.44
C ALA A 45 -9.70 -15.61 -7.58
N HIS A 46 -9.87 -14.40 -7.06
CA HIS A 46 -8.79 -13.39 -7.06
C HIS A 46 -7.62 -13.79 -6.18
N LEU A 47 -7.87 -14.29 -4.96
CA LEU A 47 -6.80 -14.83 -4.11
C LEU A 47 -6.01 -15.95 -4.81
N TYR A 48 -6.70 -16.83 -5.53
CA TYR A 48 -6.04 -17.87 -6.31
C TYR A 48 -5.24 -17.30 -7.48
N ALA A 49 -5.77 -16.29 -8.18
CA ALA A 49 -5.06 -15.64 -9.28
C ALA A 49 -3.75 -15.00 -8.80
N TYR A 50 -3.79 -14.29 -7.66
CA TYR A 50 -2.61 -13.73 -7.02
C TYR A 50 -1.60 -14.82 -6.66
N HIS A 51 -2.05 -15.85 -5.94
CA HIS A 51 -1.19 -16.97 -5.56
C HIS A 51 -0.58 -17.67 -6.77
N TYR A 52 -1.36 -17.95 -7.82
CA TYR A 52 -0.87 -18.58 -9.05
C TYR A 52 0.25 -17.75 -9.67
N GLY A 53 0.06 -16.44 -9.84
CA GLY A 53 1.08 -15.55 -10.38
C GLY A 53 2.35 -15.52 -9.51
N ILE A 54 2.19 -15.49 -8.18
CA ILE A 54 3.31 -15.54 -7.24
C ILE A 54 4.09 -16.85 -7.36
N GLN A 55 3.41 -17.99 -7.48
CA GLN A 55 4.08 -19.30 -7.60
C GLN A 55 4.84 -19.46 -8.93
N GLU A 56 4.30 -18.91 -10.03
CA GLU A 56 5.01 -18.86 -11.32
C GLU A 56 6.31 -18.05 -11.24
N LEU A 57 6.29 -16.92 -10.53
CA LEU A 57 7.47 -16.11 -10.28
C LEU A 57 8.44 -16.82 -9.32
N LYS A 58 7.92 -17.42 -8.25
CA LYS A 58 8.70 -18.18 -7.28
C LYS A 58 9.52 -19.28 -7.94
N ALA A 59 8.94 -20.04 -8.87
CA ALA A 59 9.67 -21.08 -9.58
C ALA A 59 10.92 -20.52 -10.30
N ARG A 60 10.84 -19.30 -10.86
CA ARG A 60 11.97 -18.62 -11.52
C ARG A 60 12.97 -18.09 -10.49
N THR A 61 12.50 -17.48 -9.42
CA THR A 61 13.34 -17.00 -8.32
C THR A 61 14.13 -18.16 -7.68
N ASP A 62 13.50 -19.31 -7.46
CA ASP A 62 14.15 -20.49 -6.90
C ASP A 62 15.24 -21.04 -7.84
N LEU A 63 15.01 -21.01 -9.17
CA LEU A 63 16.03 -21.37 -10.16
C LEU A 63 17.22 -20.40 -10.14
N ILE A 64 16.96 -19.09 -10.08
CA ILE A 64 18.01 -18.07 -9.99
C ILE A 64 18.83 -18.28 -8.73
N ARG A 65 18.19 -18.44 -7.56
CA ARG A 65 18.90 -18.64 -6.29
C ARG A 65 19.67 -19.96 -6.23
N LYS A 66 19.20 -21.00 -6.90
CA LYS A 66 19.96 -22.26 -7.03
C LYS A 66 21.27 -22.05 -7.80
N ALA A 67 21.24 -21.24 -8.86
CA ALA A 67 22.42 -20.96 -9.68
C ALA A 67 23.32 -19.86 -9.08
N LEU A 68 22.72 -18.86 -8.43
CA LEU A 68 23.34 -17.67 -7.86
C LEU A 68 22.76 -17.43 -6.45
N PRO A 69 23.30 -18.08 -5.40
CA PRO A 69 22.70 -18.06 -4.05
C PRO A 69 22.53 -16.68 -3.41
N ASN A 70 23.35 -15.72 -3.84
CA ASN A 70 23.35 -14.34 -3.34
C ASN A 70 22.67 -13.35 -4.30
N ALA A 71 22.09 -13.82 -5.41
CA ALA A 71 21.38 -12.95 -6.32
C ALA A 71 19.96 -12.68 -5.80
N ASP A 72 19.62 -11.39 -5.79
CA ASP A 72 18.25 -10.96 -5.59
C ASP A 72 17.44 -11.03 -6.88
N SER A 73 16.13 -11.19 -6.72
CA SER A 73 15.14 -11.15 -7.80
C SER A 73 14.11 -10.08 -7.50
N GLY A 74 13.83 -9.22 -8.47
CA GLY A 74 12.90 -8.12 -8.33
C GLY A 74 12.44 -7.62 -9.70
N ALA A 75 11.40 -6.80 -9.70
CA ALA A 75 10.95 -6.08 -10.87
C ALA A 75 10.54 -4.67 -10.44
N ASN A 76 10.81 -3.68 -11.30
CA ASN A 76 10.41 -2.31 -11.05
C ASN A 76 8.89 -2.17 -11.13
N PHE A 77 8.26 -1.79 -10.03
CA PHE A 77 6.83 -1.49 -9.98
C PHE A 77 6.59 0.02 -10.12
N SER A 78 6.06 0.41 -11.27
CA SER A 78 5.64 1.78 -11.53
C SER A 78 4.47 2.18 -10.60
N PRO A 79 4.59 3.26 -9.81
CA PRO A 79 3.53 3.68 -8.91
C PRO A 79 2.55 4.67 -9.50
N HIS A 80 2.76 5.14 -10.74
CA HIS A 80 1.94 6.15 -11.39
C HIS A 80 0.82 5.56 -12.28
N HIS A 81 0.59 4.26 -12.17
CA HIS A 81 -0.53 3.55 -12.79
C HIS A 81 -1.35 2.81 -11.73
N GLY A 82 -2.65 2.60 -11.98
CA GLY A 82 -3.53 1.87 -11.06
C GLY A 82 -3.75 2.61 -9.73
N SER A 83 -3.16 2.10 -8.65
CA SER A 83 -3.40 2.53 -7.26
C SER A 83 -2.70 3.85 -6.87
N PHE A 84 -1.94 4.48 -7.79
CA PHE A 84 -1.27 5.79 -7.63
C PHE A 84 -0.56 5.97 -6.28
N TYR A 85 0.69 5.49 -6.16
CA TYR A 85 1.54 5.57 -4.96
C TYR A 85 1.05 4.85 -3.70
N LEU A 86 0.04 3.98 -3.83
CA LEU A 86 -0.43 3.14 -2.73
C LEU A 86 0.02 1.70 -2.82
N GLY A 87 0.16 1.15 -4.03
CA GLY A 87 0.39 -0.27 -4.28
C GLY A 87 -0.76 -1.17 -3.81
N ASP A 88 -0.77 -2.40 -4.33
CA ASP A 88 -1.69 -3.46 -3.88
C ASP A 88 -0.94 -4.42 -2.94
N ALA A 89 -1.56 -4.83 -1.83
CA ALA A 89 -0.94 -5.67 -0.81
C ALA A 89 -0.41 -7.02 -1.37
N HIS A 90 -1.13 -7.66 -2.29
CA HIS A 90 -0.70 -8.93 -2.88
C HIS A 90 0.59 -8.78 -3.69
N GLN A 91 0.70 -7.71 -4.48
CA GLN A 91 1.84 -7.44 -5.34
C GLN A 91 3.04 -6.93 -4.53
N TRP A 92 2.80 -6.07 -3.54
CA TRP A 92 3.86 -5.35 -2.85
C TRP A 92 4.34 -6.00 -1.56
N ILE A 93 3.49 -6.84 -0.94
CA ILE A 93 3.80 -7.49 0.33
C ILE A 93 3.82 -9.01 0.15
N THR A 94 2.69 -9.59 -0.27
CA THR A 94 2.52 -11.06 -0.32
C THR A 94 3.51 -11.72 -1.27
N LEU A 95 3.73 -11.12 -2.46
CA LEU A 95 4.70 -11.59 -3.45
C LEU A 95 6.09 -11.88 -2.84
N PHE A 96 6.61 -10.97 -2.02
CA PHE A 96 7.95 -11.11 -1.45
C PHE A 96 7.98 -12.02 -0.22
N ARG A 97 6.89 -12.02 0.58
CA ARG A 97 6.74 -12.93 1.73
C ARG A 97 6.61 -14.38 1.32
N GLU A 98 5.90 -14.67 0.23
CA GLU A 98 5.82 -16.01 -0.36
C GLU A 98 7.07 -16.38 -1.18
N GLY A 99 8.02 -15.46 -1.36
CA GLY A 99 9.27 -15.72 -2.07
C GLY A 99 9.12 -15.78 -3.59
N GLY A 100 8.06 -15.16 -4.13
CA GLY A 100 7.93 -14.95 -5.58
C GLY A 100 8.99 -14.00 -6.14
N MET A 101 9.47 -13.07 -5.32
CA MET A 101 10.63 -12.22 -5.54
C MET A 101 11.34 -11.95 -4.19
N THR A 102 12.56 -11.42 -4.20
CA THR A 102 13.35 -11.17 -2.98
C THR A 102 13.76 -9.71 -2.77
N MET A 103 13.68 -8.86 -3.79
CA MET A 103 14.02 -7.43 -3.67
C MET A 103 12.84 -6.57 -4.14
N PRO A 104 12.08 -5.98 -3.20
CA PRO A 104 11.09 -4.97 -3.54
C PRO A 104 11.74 -3.82 -4.30
N TRP A 105 11.10 -3.42 -5.40
CA TRP A 105 11.65 -2.43 -6.31
C TRP A 105 10.56 -1.51 -6.89
N SER A 106 10.78 -0.20 -6.79
CA SER A 106 9.93 0.82 -7.41
C SER A 106 10.71 2.09 -7.80
N GLU A 107 9.99 3.16 -8.12
CA GLU A 107 10.48 4.37 -8.77
C GLU A 107 9.66 5.62 -8.44
N ASP A 108 10.25 6.81 -8.55
CA ASP A 108 9.57 8.11 -8.35
C ASP A 108 9.19 8.82 -9.66
N TYR A 109 7.92 8.74 -10.04
CA TYR A 109 7.36 9.57 -11.12
C TYR A 109 6.44 10.68 -10.58
N ILE A 110 6.62 11.12 -9.32
CA ILE A 110 5.61 11.95 -8.64
C ILE A 110 5.48 13.35 -9.25
N PHE A 111 6.48 13.77 -10.02
CA PHE A 111 6.42 15.00 -10.81
C PHE A 111 5.45 14.92 -11.99
N GLN A 112 5.10 13.71 -12.46
CA GLN A 112 4.16 13.50 -13.57
C GLN A 112 2.73 13.29 -13.09
N VAL A 113 2.50 13.06 -11.79
CA VAL A 113 1.17 12.76 -11.25
C VAL A 113 0.74 13.84 -10.25
N PRO A 114 -0.47 14.41 -10.36
CA PRO A 114 -0.96 15.44 -9.45
C PRO A 114 -1.37 14.92 -8.05
N VAL A 115 -0.70 13.89 -7.53
CA VAL A 115 -0.77 13.54 -6.10
C VAL A 115 -0.02 14.59 -5.26
N GLY A 116 -0.11 14.52 -3.93
CA GLY A 116 0.48 15.47 -2.98
C GLY A 116 2.01 15.61 -3.00
N SER A 117 2.66 15.66 -1.83
CA SER A 117 4.12 15.95 -1.77
C SER A 117 4.98 14.73 -2.13
N GLN A 118 6.28 14.96 -2.39
CA GLN A 118 7.29 13.91 -2.60
C GLN A 118 7.28 12.84 -1.50
N GLN A 119 6.85 13.19 -0.29
CA GLN A 119 6.76 12.25 0.83
C GLN A 119 5.76 11.12 0.57
N MET A 120 4.80 11.28 -0.35
CA MET A 120 3.89 10.19 -0.73
C MET A 120 4.62 9.01 -1.37
N ASN A 121 5.76 9.22 -2.06
CA ASN A 121 6.61 8.12 -2.56
C ASN A 121 7.03 7.17 -1.45
N ASN A 122 7.29 7.70 -0.26
CA ASN A 122 7.82 6.91 0.86
C ASN A 122 6.86 5.78 1.28
N LEU A 123 5.56 5.87 0.94
CA LEU A 123 4.61 4.77 1.17
C LEU A 123 5.03 3.49 0.46
N LEU A 124 5.63 3.59 -0.72
CA LEU A 124 6.11 2.44 -1.49
C LEU A 124 7.30 1.75 -0.79
N LEU A 125 8.12 2.52 -0.10
CA LEU A 125 9.21 2.00 0.73
C LEU A 125 8.69 1.43 2.06
N ASP A 126 7.64 2.03 2.63
CA ASP A 126 6.94 1.43 3.78
C ASP A 126 6.26 0.11 3.40
N LEU A 127 5.78 -0.06 2.15
CA LEU A 127 5.31 -1.33 1.62
C LEU A 127 6.45 -2.34 1.49
N ALA A 128 7.59 -1.91 0.92
CA ALA A 128 8.79 -2.75 0.83
C ALA A 128 9.25 -3.24 2.22
N ARG A 129 9.21 -2.37 3.23
CA ARG A 129 9.48 -2.73 4.63
C ARG A 129 8.48 -3.74 5.18
N ALA A 130 7.19 -3.59 4.88
CA ALA A 130 6.18 -4.59 5.25
C ALA A 130 6.43 -5.93 4.54
N ALA A 131 6.83 -5.91 3.27
CA ALA A 131 7.19 -7.08 2.48
C ALA A 131 8.38 -7.84 3.08
N ASN A 132 9.42 -7.11 3.48
CA ASN A 132 10.66 -7.67 4.05
C ASN A 132 10.60 -7.88 5.57
N ARG A 133 9.48 -7.61 6.25
CA ARG A 133 9.35 -7.68 7.73
C ARG A 133 9.87 -8.99 8.34
N TYR A 134 9.63 -10.11 7.66
CA TYR A 134 10.04 -11.45 8.10
C TYR A 134 11.34 -11.96 7.44
N ASN A 135 12.00 -11.11 6.65
CA ASN A 135 13.29 -11.35 6.01
C ASN A 135 14.09 -10.02 6.05
N PRO A 136 14.43 -9.53 7.25
CA PRO A 136 14.93 -8.16 7.44
C PRO A 136 16.32 -7.92 6.84
N GLU A 137 17.02 -8.96 6.41
CA GLU A 137 18.29 -8.90 5.69
C GLU A 137 18.13 -8.46 4.23
N ARG A 138 16.90 -8.48 3.68
CA ARG A 138 16.64 -8.09 2.29
C ARG A 138 16.59 -6.58 2.15
N GLY A 139 17.30 -6.08 1.15
CA GLY A 139 17.28 -4.68 0.75
C GLY A 139 16.02 -4.27 -0.01
N SER A 140 15.92 -2.98 -0.30
CA SER A 140 14.94 -2.44 -1.24
C SER A 140 15.62 -1.52 -2.26
N HIS A 141 15.19 -1.66 -3.51
CA HIS A 141 15.71 -0.88 -4.63
C HIS A 141 14.69 0.20 -4.99
N PHE A 142 15.15 1.44 -5.11
CA PHE A 142 14.26 2.54 -5.49
C PHE A 142 14.89 3.45 -6.52
N TYR A 143 14.10 3.86 -7.52
CA TYR A 143 14.53 4.92 -8.42
C TYR A 143 14.26 6.27 -7.79
N VAL A 144 15.32 7.02 -7.53
CA VAL A 144 15.27 8.41 -7.05
C VAL A 144 15.67 9.29 -8.22
N MET A 145 14.69 9.63 -9.05
CA MET A 145 14.94 10.09 -10.42
C MET A 145 15.17 11.62 -10.48
N PRO A 146 16.39 12.10 -10.82
CA PRO A 146 16.73 13.51 -10.85
C PRO A 146 16.28 14.21 -12.15
N HIS A 147 15.17 13.79 -12.76
CA HIS A 147 14.77 14.28 -14.08
C HIS A 147 14.50 15.79 -14.07
N ASP A 148 15.10 16.49 -15.03
CA ASP A 148 14.95 17.92 -15.23
C ASP A 148 14.93 18.19 -16.75
N PRO A 149 13.78 18.67 -17.29
CA PRO A 149 12.65 19.27 -16.59
C PRO A 149 11.70 18.22 -15.96
N GLY A 150 11.03 18.61 -14.87
CA GLY A 150 10.03 17.79 -14.18
C GLY A 150 10.22 17.84 -12.66
N ASN A 151 11.46 17.70 -12.21
CA ASN A 151 11.83 17.84 -10.82
C ASN A 151 12.55 19.17 -10.57
N ARG A 152 12.69 19.54 -9.30
CA ARG A 152 13.58 20.62 -8.85
C ARG A 152 14.62 20.05 -7.90
N PRO A 153 15.84 20.60 -7.80
CA PRO A 153 16.87 20.10 -6.88
C PRO A 153 16.35 19.89 -5.44
N GLU A 154 15.56 20.83 -4.91
CA GLU A 154 15.00 20.72 -3.56
C GLU A 154 13.96 19.61 -3.41
N SER A 155 13.20 19.31 -4.47
CA SER A 155 12.19 18.25 -4.48
C SER A 155 12.83 16.88 -4.61
N TRP A 156 13.81 16.74 -5.51
CA TRP A 156 14.62 15.52 -5.62
C TRP A 156 15.36 15.21 -4.32
N ARG A 157 16.01 16.22 -3.72
CA ARG A 157 16.72 16.06 -2.44
C ARG A 157 15.78 15.56 -1.34
N ARG A 158 14.57 16.14 -1.23
CA ARG A 158 13.56 15.68 -0.25
C ARG A 158 13.18 14.22 -0.45
N LEU A 159 13.06 13.76 -1.70
CA LEU A 159 12.82 12.36 -1.97
C LEU A 159 14.04 11.51 -1.59
N PHE A 160 15.24 11.87 -2.02
CA PHE A 160 16.45 11.07 -1.78
C PHE A 160 16.61 10.75 -0.28
N TYR A 161 16.56 11.78 0.57
CA TYR A 161 16.64 11.60 2.02
C TYR A 161 15.39 10.96 2.63
N GLY A 162 14.21 11.20 2.06
CA GLY A 162 13.00 10.48 2.41
C GLY A 162 13.13 8.98 2.16
N ALA A 163 13.66 8.59 1.01
CA ALA A 163 13.83 7.21 0.62
C ALA A 163 14.85 6.49 1.52
N LEU A 164 15.98 7.13 1.82
CA LEU A 164 16.96 6.61 2.79
C LEU A 164 16.31 6.41 4.17
N GLY A 165 15.58 7.42 4.68
CA GLY A 165 14.90 7.34 5.97
C GLY A 165 13.82 6.25 6.07
N HIS A 166 13.27 5.84 4.91
CA HIS A 166 12.28 4.79 4.78
C HIS A 166 12.87 3.44 4.32
N GLY A 167 14.20 3.26 4.37
CA GLY A 167 14.85 1.96 4.22
C GLY A 167 15.21 1.55 2.80
N MET A 168 15.33 2.51 1.88
CA MET A 168 16.02 2.28 0.61
C MET A 168 17.49 1.94 0.87
N THR A 169 17.96 0.81 0.32
CA THR A 169 19.37 0.40 0.43
C THR A 169 20.07 0.41 -0.93
N VAL A 170 19.33 0.30 -2.03
CA VAL A 170 19.86 0.42 -3.40
C VAL A 170 19.25 1.63 -4.09
N VAL A 171 20.07 2.66 -4.29
CA VAL A 171 19.69 3.88 -5.03
C VAL A 171 19.92 3.68 -6.51
N ASN A 172 18.94 4.03 -7.33
CA ASN A 172 19.11 4.13 -8.78
C ASN A 172 18.57 5.47 -9.29
N LEU A 173 19.33 6.13 -10.16
CA LEU A 173 19.03 7.48 -10.65
C LEU A 173 18.33 7.49 -12.02
N PHE A 174 17.87 6.34 -12.51
CA PHE A 174 17.26 6.14 -13.83
C PHE A 174 16.45 7.36 -14.32
N GLU A 175 16.63 7.89 -15.52
CA GLU A 175 17.91 8.01 -16.22
C GLU A 175 18.65 9.28 -15.78
N PHE A 176 19.94 9.13 -15.45
CA PHE A 176 20.81 10.24 -15.06
C PHE A 176 21.80 10.60 -16.16
N ARG A 177 21.26 11.10 -17.27
CA ARG A 177 22.02 11.52 -18.46
C ARG A 177 21.35 12.73 -19.12
N PRO A 178 22.12 13.57 -19.85
CA PRO A 178 21.55 14.67 -20.61
C PRO A 178 20.74 14.17 -21.81
N VAL A 179 19.80 14.98 -22.30
CA VAL A 179 18.84 14.62 -23.35
C VAL A 179 19.49 14.11 -24.64
N GLN A 180 20.71 14.56 -24.95
CA GLN A 180 21.44 14.14 -26.14
C GLN A 180 21.90 12.66 -26.09
N ALA A 181 21.94 12.08 -24.90
CA ALA A 181 22.39 10.70 -24.66
C ALA A 181 21.31 9.82 -24.00
N ALA A 182 20.19 10.42 -23.58
CA ALA A 182 19.07 9.69 -22.99
C ALA A 182 18.39 8.79 -24.03
N TYR A 183 17.90 7.64 -23.58
CA TYR A 183 17.22 6.66 -24.43
C TYR A 183 15.70 6.65 -24.24
N THR A 184 15.18 7.41 -23.28
CA THR A 184 13.74 7.65 -23.10
C THR A 184 13.42 9.15 -23.06
N GLU A 185 12.15 9.48 -22.88
CA GLU A 185 11.67 10.84 -22.60
C GLU A 185 12.22 11.42 -21.28
N ASN A 186 12.87 10.61 -20.46
CA ASN A 186 13.40 10.99 -19.15
C ASN A 186 14.89 11.32 -19.23
N TYR A 187 15.28 12.52 -18.77
CA TYR A 187 16.65 13.01 -18.85
C TYR A 187 16.94 14.08 -17.78
N VAL A 188 18.21 14.47 -17.67
CA VAL A 188 18.67 15.56 -16.80
C VAL A 188 19.51 16.56 -17.59
N ASN A 189 18.98 17.75 -17.84
CA ASN A 189 19.71 18.80 -18.55
C ASN A 189 20.26 19.91 -17.64
N SER A 190 19.89 19.92 -16.35
CA SER A 190 20.21 21.00 -15.42
C SER A 190 21.53 20.79 -14.68
N PRO A 191 22.55 21.68 -14.84
CA PRO A 191 23.78 21.61 -14.06
C PRO A 191 23.55 21.70 -12.54
N LEU A 192 22.51 22.41 -12.11
CA LEU A 192 22.14 22.51 -10.69
C LEU A 192 21.68 21.16 -10.14
N MET A 193 20.95 20.38 -10.94
CA MET A 193 20.53 19.04 -10.55
C MET A 193 21.73 18.09 -10.46
N PHE A 194 22.66 18.12 -11.42
CA PHE A 194 23.91 17.36 -11.33
C PHE A 194 24.69 17.69 -10.05
N HIS A 195 24.77 18.98 -9.69
CA HIS A 195 25.42 19.42 -8.46
C HIS A 195 24.71 18.88 -7.20
N GLU A 196 23.38 18.92 -7.17
CA GLU A 196 22.59 18.43 -6.04
C GLU A 196 22.71 16.91 -5.84
N VAL A 197 22.72 16.14 -6.94
CA VAL A 197 23.00 14.70 -6.91
C VAL A 197 24.40 14.45 -6.35
N HIS A 198 25.42 15.10 -6.91
CA HIS A 198 26.80 14.95 -6.44
C HIS A 198 26.93 15.29 -4.94
N ARG A 199 26.32 16.41 -4.51
CA ARG A 199 26.30 16.81 -3.10
C ARG A 199 25.65 15.75 -2.21
N SER A 200 24.47 15.26 -2.59
CA SER A 200 23.71 14.31 -1.77
C SER A 200 24.42 12.96 -1.61
N PHE A 201 25.11 12.48 -2.66
CA PHE A 201 25.94 11.27 -2.54
C PHE A 201 27.18 11.49 -1.67
N ASN A 202 27.85 12.64 -1.76
CA ASN A 202 28.96 12.96 -0.84
C ASN A 202 28.50 13.08 0.61
N GLU A 203 27.27 13.52 0.85
CA GLU A 203 26.70 13.53 2.20
C GLU A 203 26.37 12.11 2.65
N LEU A 204 25.79 11.26 1.79
CA LEU A 204 25.52 9.85 2.08
C LEU A 204 26.77 9.08 2.53
N THR A 205 27.94 9.32 1.94
CA THR A 205 29.17 8.62 2.35
C THR A 205 29.56 8.86 3.81
N THR A 206 29.04 9.91 4.45
CA THR A 206 29.30 10.20 5.86
C THR A 206 28.47 9.34 6.84
N PHE A 207 27.45 8.62 6.34
CA PHE A 207 26.56 7.77 7.13
C PHE A 207 26.09 6.52 6.37
N GLU A 208 26.81 6.11 5.33
CA GLU A 208 26.43 4.98 4.46
C GLU A 208 26.37 3.66 5.24
N ASP A 209 27.29 3.45 6.16
CA ASP A 209 27.30 2.32 7.10
C ASP A 209 25.99 2.23 7.89
N ILE A 210 25.48 3.36 8.38
CA ILE A 210 24.19 3.42 9.09
C ILE A 210 23.02 3.01 8.18
N VAL A 211 23.08 3.36 6.88
CA VAL A 211 22.02 3.01 5.92
C VAL A 211 22.11 1.54 5.50
N GLN A 212 23.31 1.04 5.21
CA GLN A 212 23.53 -0.32 4.70
C GLN A 212 23.43 -1.39 5.80
N ASP A 213 24.00 -1.14 6.98
CA ASP A 213 23.98 -2.09 8.10
C ASP A 213 22.75 -1.89 9.01
N GLY A 214 22.11 -0.72 8.91
CA GLY A 214 20.98 -0.35 9.75
C GLY A 214 19.63 -0.70 9.15
N ARG A 215 18.60 -0.28 9.88
CA ARG A 215 17.20 -0.38 9.44
C ARG A 215 16.37 0.75 10.02
N PRO A 216 15.30 1.19 9.32
CA PRO A 216 14.35 2.11 9.90
C PRO A 216 13.79 1.58 11.22
N ARG A 217 13.63 2.48 12.19
CA ARG A 217 13.00 2.15 13.47
C ARG A 217 11.56 1.71 13.24
N TRP A 218 11.07 0.80 14.08
CA TRP A 218 9.67 0.40 14.09
C TRP A 218 8.76 1.63 14.30
N GLY A 219 7.62 1.60 13.62
CA GLY A 219 6.56 2.57 13.75
C GLY A 219 6.00 2.64 15.17
N LYS A 220 5.41 3.78 15.53
CA LYS A 220 4.56 3.92 16.72
C LYS A 220 3.09 3.74 16.39
N ALA A 221 2.73 3.95 15.13
CA ALA A 221 1.42 3.67 14.58
C ALA A 221 1.54 2.83 13.31
N ALA A 222 0.42 2.27 12.88
CA ALA A 222 0.31 1.46 11.67
C ALA A 222 -0.75 2.01 10.71
N LEU A 223 -0.52 1.83 9.41
CA LEU A 223 -1.47 2.07 8.32
C LEU A 223 -1.91 0.75 7.71
N TRP A 224 -3.22 0.55 7.63
CA TRP A 224 -3.81 -0.69 7.16
C TRP A 224 -3.72 -0.88 5.64
N TYR A 225 -3.35 -2.10 5.26
CA TYR A 225 -3.47 -2.65 3.92
C TYR A 225 -4.09 -4.05 4.00
N SER A 226 -4.73 -4.51 2.94
CA SER A 226 -5.34 -5.85 2.97
C SER A 226 -5.51 -6.43 1.58
N THR A 227 -5.48 -7.75 1.49
CA THR A 227 -5.81 -8.44 0.24
C THR A 227 -7.31 -8.34 -0.03
N ALA A 228 -8.14 -8.28 1.03
CA ALA A 228 -9.55 -7.90 0.89
C ALA A 228 -9.71 -6.53 0.20
N GLY A 229 -8.92 -5.53 0.60
CA GLY A 229 -8.88 -4.22 -0.04
C GLY A 229 -8.49 -4.27 -1.51
N ASP A 230 -7.49 -5.08 -1.87
CA ASP A 230 -7.07 -5.26 -3.26
C ASP A 230 -8.19 -5.83 -4.14
N VAL A 231 -8.83 -6.92 -3.69
CA VAL A 231 -9.89 -7.62 -4.45
C VAL A 231 -11.08 -6.71 -4.75
N TRP A 232 -11.44 -5.86 -3.79
CA TRP A 232 -12.56 -4.93 -3.87
C TRP A 232 -12.15 -3.52 -4.33
N LEU A 233 -10.90 -3.32 -4.76
CA LEU A 233 -10.38 -2.07 -5.31
C LEU A 233 -10.53 -0.87 -4.36
N ASN A 234 -10.10 -1.03 -3.10
CA ASN A 234 -10.18 0.00 -2.07
C ASN A 234 -9.13 1.11 -2.20
N HIS A 235 -8.34 1.11 -3.28
CA HIS A 235 -7.55 2.26 -3.70
C HIS A 235 -8.33 3.27 -4.56
N ARG A 236 -9.57 2.94 -4.97
CA ARG A 236 -10.43 3.88 -5.72
C ARG A 236 -10.79 5.11 -4.88
N PRO A 237 -11.07 6.27 -5.49
CA PRO A 237 -11.63 7.42 -4.77
C PRO A 237 -12.93 7.08 -4.03
N PRO A 238 -13.14 7.62 -2.81
CA PRO A 238 -12.27 8.56 -2.09
C PRO A 238 -11.17 7.89 -1.25
N PHE A 239 -11.19 6.56 -1.13
CA PHE A 239 -10.34 5.80 -0.20
C PHE A 239 -8.84 5.95 -0.47
N GLY A 240 -8.42 5.85 -1.74
CA GLY A 240 -7.01 6.00 -2.11
C GLY A 240 -6.41 7.37 -1.75
N PRO A 241 -6.96 8.48 -2.27
CA PRO A 241 -6.50 9.82 -1.90
C PRO A 241 -6.54 10.07 -0.37
N ASN A 242 -7.58 9.58 0.32
CA ASN A 242 -7.66 9.66 1.78
C ASN A 242 -6.49 8.92 2.44
N LYS A 243 -6.13 7.72 1.97
CA LYS A 243 -5.00 6.93 2.48
C LYS A 243 -3.68 7.68 2.32
N ARG A 244 -3.42 8.25 1.13
CA ARG A 244 -2.20 9.04 0.87
C ARG A 244 -2.13 10.31 1.72
N ALA A 245 -3.23 11.07 1.78
CA ALA A 245 -3.31 12.29 2.56
C ALA A 245 -3.14 12.01 4.07
N LEU A 246 -3.79 10.96 4.58
CA LEU A 246 -3.69 10.55 5.97
C LEU A 246 -2.25 10.13 6.34
N ALA A 247 -1.57 9.36 5.48
CA ALA A 247 -0.18 8.99 5.71
C ALA A 247 0.75 10.21 5.81
N VAL A 248 0.54 11.23 4.97
CA VAL A 248 1.29 12.50 5.05
C VAL A 248 0.94 13.26 6.34
N ALA A 249 -0.34 13.34 6.70
CA ALA A 249 -0.79 14.04 7.91
C ALA A 249 -0.22 13.42 9.20
N VAL A 250 -0.15 12.09 9.28
CA VAL A 250 0.47 11.36 10.40
C VAL A 250 1.97 11.65 10.46
N ARG A 251 2.66 11.66 9.31
CA ARG A 251 4.09 11.99 9.25
C ARG A 251 4.38 13.44 9.65
N HIS A 252 3.51 14.39 9.32
CA HIS A 252 3.68 15.79 9.72
C HIS A 252 3.59 15.98 11.24
N GLN A 253 2.94 15.05 11.95
CA GLN A 253 2.95 14.97 13.42
C GLN A 253 4.21 14.29 13.99
N GLN A 254 5.19 13.97 13.15
CA GLN A 254 6.42 13.25 13.53
C GLN A 254 6.16 11.86 14.13
N THR A 255 5.02 11.24 13.80
CA THR A 255 4.69 9.88 14.23
C THR A 255 5.27 8.87 13.23
N PRO A 256 6.22 8.00 13.64
CA PRO A 256 6.71 6.94 12.78
C PRO A 256 5.57 5.96 12.44
N LEU A 257 5.40 5.69 11.16
CA LEU A 257 4.30 4.89 10.61
C LEU A 257 4.87 3.66 9.92
N ASP A 258 4.29 2.49 10.22
CA ASP A 258 4.54 1.27 9.45
C ASP A 258 3.29 0.86 8.68
N ILE A 259 3.44 0.07 7.63
CA ILE A 259 2.31 -0.61 7.00
C ILE A 259 2.08 -1.95 7.69
N VAL A 260 0.81 -2.30 7.94
CA VAL A 260 0.38 -3.58 8.52
C VAL A 260 -0.69 -4.16 7.61
N ASP A 261 -0.54 -5.43 7.27
CA ASP A 261 -1.52 -6.19 6.51
C ASP A 261 -2.26 -7.24 7.34
N GLU A 262 -3.15 -8.00 6.69
CA GLU A 262 -3.94 -9.06 7.34
C GLU A 262 -3.07 -10.12 8.01
N GLU A 263 -2.01 -10.58 7.33
CA GLU A 263 -1.10 -11.57 7.90
C GLU A 263 -0.39 -11.03 9.15
N ASP A 264 0.05 -9.77 9.11
CA ASP A 264 0.67 -9.12 10.26
C ASP A 264 -0.29 -9.02 11.46
N ALA A 265 -1.55 -8.64 11.23
CA ALA A 265 -2.55 -8.61 12.29
C ALA A 265 -2.75 -10.00 12.89
N LEU A 266 -2.95 -11.02 12.06
CA LEU A 266 -3.17 -12.41 12.51
C LEU A 266 -1.96 -12.98 13.26
N ARG A 267 -0.74 -12.51 12.98
CA ARG A 267 0.49 -12.86 13.71
C ARG A 267 0.68 -12.07 15.02
N GLY A 268 -0.22 -11.14 15.34
CA GLY A 268 -0.19 -10.36 16.57
C GLY A 268 0.66 -9.09 16.51
N THR A 269 1.12 -8.69 15.32
CA THR A 269 2.02 -7.53 15.13
C THR A 269 1.39 -6.21 15.58
N LEU A 270 0.04 -6.13 15.65
CA LEU A 270 -0.67 -4.97 16.19
C LEU A 270 -0.27 -4.61 17.63
N ALA A 271 0.16 -5.58 18.45
CA ALA A 271 0.59 -5.33 19.82
C ALA A 271 1.80 -4.37 19.93
N GLY A 272 2.56 -4.19 18.85
CA GLY A 272 3.69 -3.25 18.80
C GLY A 272 3.30 -1.79 18.54
N TYR A 273 2.04 -1.51 18.20
CA TYR A 273 1.58 -0.17 17.81
C TYR A 273 0.60 0.41 18.83
N ALA A 274 0.64 1.74 18.97
CA ALA A 274 -0.32 2.47 19.80
C ALA A 274 -1.60 2.81 19.03
N ALA A 275 -1.48 3.02 17.71
CA ALA A 275 -2.59 3.40 16.85
C ALA A 275 -2.58 2.63 15.52
N LEU A 276 -3.76 2.34 14.98
CA LEU A 276 -3.99 1.77 13.65
C LEU A 276 -4.92 2.69 12.86
N TYR A 277 -4.47 3.13 11.70
CA TYR A 277 -5.24 3.91 10.74
C TYR A 277 -5.83 2.99 9.66
N VAL A 278 -7.15 3.00 9.52
CA VAL A 278 -7.89 2.18 8.56
C VAL A 278 -8.62 3.09 7.57
N THR A 279 -8.39 2.86 6.29
CA THR A 279 -9.06 3.57 5.19
C THR A 279 -9.72 2.65 4.19
N ASP A 280 -9.47 1.34 4.25
CA ASP A 280 -10.05 0.37 3.32
C ASP A 280 -11.49 0.06 3.74
N GLU A 281 -12.40 0.03 2.77
CA GLU A 281 -13.81 -0.31 3.02
C GLU A 281 -14.00 -1.76 3.49
N ASN A 282 -13.22 -2.68 2.91
CA ASN A 282 -13.26 -4.11 3.18
C ASN A 282 -12.10 -4.51 4.09
N VAL A 283 -12.43 -5.17 5.20
CA VAL A 283 -11.48 -5.79 6.14
C VAL A 283 -12.01 -7.17 6.47
N SER A 284 -11.20 -8.23 6.38
CA SER A 284 -11.71 -9.58 6.62
C SER A 284 -12.25 -9.76 8.03
N GLN A 285 -13.22 -10.66 8.21
CA GLN A 285 -13.79 -10.94 9.53
C GLN A 285 -12.72 -11.40 10.53
N ALA A 286 -11.71 -12.15 10.06
CA ALA A 286 -10.60 -12.60 10.90
C ALA A 286 -9.76 -11.41 11.39
N ALA A 287 -9.36 -10.51 10.48
CA ALA A 287 -8.63 -9.31 10.85
C ALA A 287 -9.46 -8.36 11.73
N SER A 288 -10.75 -8.18 11.43
CA SER A 288 -11.69 -7.38 12.24
C SER A 288 -11.73 -7.83 13.70
N ARG A 289 -11.78 -9.14 13.96
CA ARG A 289 -11.78 -9.69 15.33
C ARG A 289 -10.47 -9.37 16.05
N VAL A 290 -9.34 -9.56 15.38
CA VAL A 290 -8.03 -9.22 15.95
C VAL A 290 -7.93 -7.72 16.27
N MET A 291 -8.41 -6.85 15.37
CA MET A 291 -8.45 -5.41 15.62
C MET A 291 -9.31 -5.07 16.83
N ALA A 292 -10.51 -5.65 16.93
CA ALA A 292 -11.41 -5.43 18.06
C ALA A 292 -10.78 -5.89 19.39
N ASP A 293 -10.17 -7.07 19.42
CA ASP A 293 -9.48 -7.60 20.59
C ASP A 293 -8.28 -6.73 20.99
N TRP A 294 -7.53 -6.20 20.02
CA TRP A 294 -6.42 -5.29 20.25
C TRP A 294 -6.89 -3.93 20.80
N VAL A 295 -7.98 -3.38 20.28
CA VAL A 295 -8.58 -2.14 20.81
C VAL A 295 -9.07 -2.33 22.25
N GLN A 296 -9.70 -3.46 22.57
CA GLN A 296 -10.11 -3.79 23.94
C GLN A 296 -8.93 -3.83 24.92
N LYS A 297 -7.72 -4.14 24.44
CA LYS A 297 -6.48 -4.15 25.22
C LYS A 297 -5.78 -2.78 25.28
N GLY A 298 -6.39 -1.72 24.75
CA GLY A 298 -5.90 -0.34 24.82
C GLY A 298 -5.33 0.21 23.51
N GLY A 299 -5.40 -0.55 22.42
CA GLY A 299 -5.06 -0.04 21.09
C GLY A 299 -6.04 1.04 20.61
N GLN A 300 -5.57 1.99 19.81
CA GLN A 300 -6.42 3.05 19.24
C GLN A 300 -6.66 2.81 17.75
N LEU A 301 -7.92 2.63 17.36
CA LEU A 301 -8.28 2.52 15.94
C LEU A 301 -8.87 3.84 15.45
N PHE A 302 -8.30 4.36 14.37
CA PHE A 302 -8.85 5.49 13.61
C PHE A 302 -9.36 4.97 12.26
N ALA A 303 -10.63 5.23 11.97
CA ALA A 303 -11.25 4.86 10.70
C ALA A 303 -11.72 6.13 9.96
N THR A 304 -11.40 6.24 8.67
CA THR A 304 -12.05 7.25 7.81
C THR A 304 -13.49 6.85 7.48
N ALA A 305 -14.28 7.78 6.94
CA ALA A 305 -15.62 7.48 6.46
C ALA A 305 -15.63 6.26 5.52
N GLY A 306 -16.49 5.28 5.80
CA GLY A 306 -16.62 4.05 5.02
C GLY A 306 -15.58 2.96 5.32
N ALA A 307 -14.52 3.25 6.08
CA ALA A 307 -13.48 2.27 6.35
C ALA A 307 -13.98 1.15 7.28
N GLY A 308 -13.65 -0.10 6.93
CA GLY A 308 -14.04 -1.30 7.67
C GLY A 308 -15.53 -1.60 7.67
N MET A 309 -16.31 -1.01 6.75
CA MET A 309 -17.75 -1.20 6.70
C MET A 309 -18.16 -2.53 6.09
N LEU A 310 -17.31 -3.14 5.27
CA LEU A 310 -17.56 -4.39 4.58
C LEU A 310 -16.52 -5.45 4.94
N ASP A 311 -16.89 -6.72 4.80
CA ASP A 311 -16.00 -7.86 4.98
C ASP A 311 -15.37 -8.31 3.66
N GLU A 312 -14.61 -9.40 3.68
CA GLU A 312 -13.96 -9.97 2.50
C GLU A 312 -14.94 -10.48 1.43
N PHE A 313 -16.22 -10.68 1.78
CA PHE A 313 -17.28 -11.09 0.86
C PHE A 313 -18.23 -9.95 0.51
N ASN A 314 -17.78 -8.71 0.72
CA ASN A 314 -18.55 -7.50 0.47
C ASN A 314 -19.87 -7.44 1.25
N GLN A 315 -19.94 -8.13 2.41
CA GLN A 315 -21.09 -8.11 3.31
C GLN A 315 -20.86 -7.13 4.46
N PRO A 316 -21.91 -6.65 5.15
CA PRO A 316 -21.76 -5.79 6.33
C PRO A 316 -20.80 -6.36 7.38
N ASN A 317 -19.74 -5.63 7.70
CA ASN A 317 -18.76 -6.03 8.71
C ASN A 317 -19.29 -5.75 10.13
N THR A 318 -20.01 -6.70 10.71
CA THR A 318 -20.63 -6.51 12.03
C THR A 318 -19.62 -6.19 13.12
N THR A 319 -18.42 -6.79 13.08
CA THR A 319 -17.40 -6.61 14.12
C THR A 319 -16.86 -5.18 14.16
N LEU A 320 -16.42 -4.64 13.03
CA LEU A 320 -15.89 -3.27 13.00
C LEU A 320 -16.98 -2.22 13.17
N ARG A 321 -18.18 -2.46 12.66
CA ARG A 321 -19.32 -1.56 12.89
C ARG A 321 -19.68 -1.45 14.36
N GLN A 322 -19.72 -2.58 15.08
CA GLN A 322 -19.94 -2.61 16.52
C GLN A 322 -18.78 -1.91 17.26
N LEU A 323 -17.54 -2.18 16.88
CA LEU A 323 -16.36 -1.54 17.48
C LEU A 323 -16.38 -0.02 17.35
N LEU A 324 -16.75 0.49 16.17
CA LEU A 324 -16.82 1.91 15.86
C LEU A 324 -18.12 2.58 16.37
N GLY A 325 -19.10 1.80 16.83
CA GLY A 325 -20.39 2.31 17.27
C GLY A 325 -21.23 2.90 16.12
N VAL A 326 -21.01 2.46 14.89
CA VAL A 326 -21.69 2.99 13.69
C VAL A 326 -22.77 2.03 13.19
N GLN A 327 -23.89 2.60 12.75
CA GLN A 327 -24.98 1.82 12.15
C GLN A 327 -24.76 1.61 10.65
N PRO A 328 -25.40 0.58 10.06
CA PRO A 328 -25.44 0.41 8.61
C PRO A 328 -26.02 1.63 7.90
N GLN A 329 -25.16 2.42 7.27
CA GLN A 329 -25.55 3.56 6.44
C GLN A 329 -24.72 3.60 5.17
N ALA A 330 -25.30 4.14 4.10
CA ALA A 330 -24.60 4.32 2.84
C ALA A 330 -23.52 5.40 3.00
N LEU A 331 -22.35 5.15 2.41
CA LEU A 331 -21.30 6.17 2.32
C LEU A 331 -21.76 7.27 1.35
N VAL A 332 -21.74 8.51 1.79
CA VAL A 332 -22.00 9.67 0.93
C VAL A 332 -20.67 10.33 0.59
N VAL A 333 -20.39 10.43 -0.70
CA VAL A 333 -19.13 10.97 -1.23
C VAL A 333 -19.42 12.19 -2.10
N SER A 334 -18.68 13.28 -1.90
CA SER A 334 -18.76 14.43 -2.81
C SER A 334 -18.25 14.05 -4.20
N THR A 335 -19.05 14.32 -5.22
CA THR A 335 -18.69 14.08 -6.63
C THR A 335 -18.34 15.38 -7.38
N ASN A 336 -18.18 16.51 -6.67
CA ASN A 336 -18.02 17.84 -7.29
C ASN A 336 -16.76 18.61 -6.84
N PRO A 337 -15.60 18.35 -7.48
CA PRO A 337 -15.27 17.09 -8.14
C PRO A 337 -14.99 15.98 -7.11
N LEU A 338 -15.07 14.71 -7.54
CA LEU A 338 -14.55 13.58 -6.78
C LEU A 338 -13.03 13.72 -6.68
N VAL A 339 -12.48 13.70 -5.47
CA VAL A 339 -11.03 13.79 -5.26
C VAL A 339 -10.38 12.49 -5.68
N GLN A 340 -9.62 12.49 -6.78
CA GLN A 340 -8.74 11.39 -7.19
C GLN A 340 -7.26 11.77 -7.00
N PHE A 341 -6.93 13.02 -7.30
CA PHE A 341 -5.60 13.59 -7.24
C PHE A 341 -5.60 14.85 -6.36
N GLU A 342 -4.84 14.80 -5.27
CA GLU A 342 -4.92 15.79 -4.20
C GLU A 342 -4.49 17.19 -4.62
N LYS A 343 -3.57 17.35 -5.58
CA LYS A 343 -3.14 18.69 -6.02
C LYS A 343 -4.14 19.34 -6.96
N THR A 344 -4.86 18.57 -7.78
CA THR A 344 -5.78 19.12 -8.78
C THR A 344 -7.20 19.17 -8.29
N ASP A 345 -7.68 18.16 -7.57
CA ASP A 345 -9.11 18.02 -7.32
C ASP A 345 -9.51 18.64 -5.99
N LEU A 346 -8.68 18.48 -4.96
CA LEU A 346 -8.93 18.97 -3.61
C LEU A 346 -9.17 20.50 -3.56
N PRO A 347 -8.38 21.35 -4.25
CA PRO A 347 -8.61 22.80 -4.22
C PRO A 347 -9.95 23.26 -4.78
N PHE A 348 -10.61 22.43 -5.60
CA PHE A 348 -11.90 22.75 -6.23
C PHE A 348 -13.07 21.94 -5.67
N THR A 349 -12.81 21.06 -4.69
CA THR A 349 -13.85 20.25 -4.06
C THR A 349 -14.73 21.10 -3.16
N THR A 350 -16.05 20.99 -3.35
CA THR A 350 -17.01 21.62 -2.47
C THR A 350 -17.24 20.75 -1.23
N PRO A 351 -17.01 21.28 -0.01
CA PRO A 351 -17.32 20.55 1.22
C PRO A 351 -18.79 20.21 1.35
N MET A 352 -19.07 19.01 1.85
CA MET A 352 -20.44 18.56 2.16
C MET A 352 -20.92 19.10 3.51
N ASP A 353 -20.00 19.28 4.46
CA ASP A 353 -20.28 19.75 5.81
C ASP A 353 -19.02 20.35 6.46
N GLN A 354 -19.10 20.78 7.71
CA GLN A 354 -17.97 21.19 8.54
C GLN A 354 -18.04 20.54 9.93
N ILE A 355 -16.92 19.97 10.39
CA ILE A 355 -16.78 19.55 11.79
C ILE A 355 -16.14 20.67 12.60
N THR A 356 -16.69 20.96 13.79
CA THR A 356 -16.06 21.84 14.77
C THR A 356 -15.22 21.02 15.72
N LEU A 357 -13.92 21.30 15.79
CA LEU A 357 -13.03 20.63 16.71
C LEU A 357 -13.32 21.07 18.15
N LYS A 358 -13.19 20.15 19.11
CA LYS A 358 -13.32 20.47 20.55
C LYS A 358 -12.34 21.57 21.01
N ALA A 359 -11.18 21.66 20.36
CA ALA A 359 -10.15 22.67 20.63
C ALA A 359 -10.39 24.02 19.92
N GLY A 360 -11.50 24.15 19.16
CA GLY A 360 -11.78 25.28 18.29
C GLY A 360 -11.27 25.07 16.85
N GLY A 361 -11.89 25.77 15.91
CA GLY A 361 -11.65 25.62 14.47
C GLY A 361 -12.62 24.67 13.77
N THR A 362 -12.80 24.86 12.46
CA THR A 362 -13.64 24.00 11.62
C THR A 362 -12.80 23.29 10.56
N ILE A 363 -13.16 22.04 10.26
CA ILE A 363 -12.56 21.26 9.16
C ILE A 363 -13.68 20.92 8.15
N PRO A 364 -13.48 21.17 6.84
CA PRO A 364 -14.43 20.74 5.82
C PRO A 364 -14.53 19.22 5.73
N VAL A 365 -15.74 18.70 5.58
CA VAL A 365 -16.04 17.28 5.41
C VAL A 365 -16.28 17.00 3.93
N LEU A 366 -15.49 16.09 3.34
CA LEU A 366 -15.57 15.74 1.92
C LEU A 366 -16.17 14.35 1.66
N ALA A 367 -16.25 13.54 2.71
CA ALA A 367 -16.94 12.25 2.74
C ALA A 367 -17.40 11.99 4.18
N ALA A 368 -18.60 11.45 4.34
CA ALA A 368 -19.17 11.11 5.63
C ALA A 368 -19.93 9.79 5.55
N GLN A 369 -19.85 9.01 6.62
CA GLN A 369 -20.83 7.96 6.86
C GLN A 369 -22.04 8.64 7.50
N GLY A 370 -23.21 8.51 6.86
CA GLY A 370 -24.47 9.07 7.35
C GLY A 370 -24.86 8.53 8.72
#